data_AF-A0A2W6SUN8-F1
#
_entry.id   AF-A0A2W6SUN8-F1
#
_cell.length_a   1.000
_cell.length_b   1.000
_cell.length_c   1.000
_cell.angle_alpha   90.00
_cell.angle_beta   90.00
_cell.angle_gamma   90.00
#
_symmetry.space_group_name_H-M   'P 1'
#
loop_
_entity.id
_entity.type
_entity.pdbx_description
1 polymer ?
#
loop_
_entity_poly.entity_id
_entity_poly.type
_entity_poly.pdbx_seq_one_letter_code
_entity_poly.pdbx_strand_id
1 'polypeptide(L)'
;MGKLSKYNPGTGIADFWSEFRRPNKWRWPILGAAALMTFGLLYTLIPGTAYGDPVRPPVTYITTLAPDRSDAEIRARNLAHQQEKERLAAEQAKRDEEVRNLYRTLGRMSGMDVERIEREAAAERARAEAAAAAAAAAAQSGGADRN
;
A
#
# COMPACT_ATOMS: atom_id res chain seq x y z
N MET A 1 26.11 47.49 13.67
CA MET A 1 26.47 46.73 12.45
C MET A 1 26.24 45.24 12.70
N GLY A 2 25.32 44.62 11.96
CA GLY A 2 24.74 43.31 12.30
C GLY A 2 25.68 42.12 12.12
N LYS A 3 25.57 41.14 13.02
CA LYS A 3 26.40 39.92 13.08
C LYS A 3 26.39 39.07 11.79
N LEU A 4 25.39 39.24 10.92
CA LEU A 4 25.25 38.54 9.64
C LEU A 4 26.31 38.96 8.59
N SER A 5 26.83 40.19 8.64
CA SER A 5 27.90 40.64 7.73
C SER A 5 29.21 39.89 7.96
N LYS A 6 29.42 39.30 9.15
CA LYS A 6 30.63 38.55 9.49
C LYS A 6 30.64 37.13 8.94
N TYR A 7 29.46 36.60 8.56
CA TYR A 7 29.29 35.25 8.02
C TYR A 7 28.99 35.26 6.52
N ASN A 8 29.33 36.35 5.83
CA ASN A 8 29.15 36.42 4.38
C ASN A 8 30.16 35.48 3.69
N PRO A 9 29.74 34.37 3.05
CA PRO A 9 30.66 33.44 2.39
C PRO A 9 31.32 34.06 1.15
N GLY A 10 30.74 35.14 0.60
CA GLY A 10 31.25 35.82 -0.58
C GLY A 10 32.63 36.45 -0.38
N THR A 11 32.94 36.97 0.81
CA THR A 11 34.26 37.54 1.09
C THR A 11 35.33 36.45 1.13
N GLY A 12 35.03 35.29 1.74
CA GLY A 12 35.95 34.15 1.76
C GLY A 12 36.22 33.56 0.37
N ILE A 13 35.19 33.48 -0.49
CA ILE A 13 35.36 33.02 -1.88
C ILE A 13 36.19 34.03 -2.69
N ALA A 14 35.95 35.34 -2.50
CA ALA A 14 36.73 36.38 -3.17
C ALA A 14 38.21 36.40 -2.74
N ASP A 15 38.47 36.24 -1.44
CA ASP A 15 39.82 36.15 -0.89
C ASP A 15 40.55 34.91 -1.42
N PHE A 16 39.90 33.75 -1.40
CA PHE A 16 40.43 32.53 -2.00
C PHE A 16 40.75 32.71 -3.49
N TRP A 17 39.85 33.33 -4.25
CA TRP A 17 40.05 33.55 -5.69
C TRP A 17 41.19 34.54 -5.98
N SER A 18 41.36 35.55 -5.12
CA SER A 18 42.47 36.50 -5.20
C SER A 18 43.82 35.81 -4.98
N GLU A 19 43.93 34.95 -3.96
CA GLU A 19 45.14 34.18 -3.65
C GLU A 19 45.38 33.12 -4.72
N PHE A 20 44.31 32.45 -5.15
CA PHE A 20 44.38 31.46 -6.20
C PHE A 20 44.74 32.08 -7.54
N ARG A 21 44.64 33.39 -7.82
CA ARG A 21 45.12 33.99 -9.09
C ARG A 21 46.59 34.39 -9.08
N ARG A 22 47.22 34.51 -7.90
CA ARG A 22 48.64 34.94 -7.78
C ARG A 22 49.57 33.95 -8.48
N PRO A 23 50.64 34.39 -9.15
CA PRO A 23 51.57 33.48 -9.82
C PRO A 23 52.41 32.71 -8.79
N ASN A 24 51.90 31.55 -8.34
CA ASN A 24 52.57 30.64 -7.43
C ASN A 24 52.75 29.27 -8.09
N LYS A 25 53.99 28.76 -8.10
CA LYS A 25 54.39 27.49 -8.70
C LYS A 25 53.60 26.29 -8.15
N TRP A 26 53.16 26.35 -6.90
CA TRP A 26 52.51 25.23 -6.21
C TRP A 26 50.99 25.15 -6.35
N ARG A 27 50.35 26.09 -7.06
CA ARG A 27 48.88 26.15 -7.22
C ARG A 27 48.29 24.88 -7.78
N TRP A 28 48.83 24.42 -8.90
CA TRP A 28 48.36 23.22 -9.60
C TRP A 28 48.71 21.92 -8.86
N PRO A 29 49.93 21.75 -8.31
CA PRO A 29 50.25 20.59 -7.48
C PRO A 29 49.34 20.42 -6.26
N ILE A 30 49.09 21.50 -5.50
CA ILE A 30 48.24 21.44 -4.30
C ILE A 30 46.79 21.14 -4.67
N LEU A 31 46.27 21.78 -5.71
CA LEU A 31 44.91 21.54 -6.19
C LEU A 31 44.76 20.10 -6.72
N GLY A 32 45.76 19.60 -7.46
CA GLY A 32 45.82 18.22 -7.92
C GLY A 32 45.83 17.21 -6.76
N ALA A 33 46.62 17.45 -5.72
CA ALA A 33 46.66 16.59 -4.53
C ALA A 33 45.32 16.58 -3.78
N ALA A 34 44.71 17.75 -3.57
CA ALA A 34 43.41 17.87 -2.91
C ALA A 34 42.29 17.18 -3.73
N ALA A 35 42.30 17.37 -5.05
CA ALA A 35 41.38 16.69 -5.95
C ALA A 35 41.58 15.18 -5.93
N LEU A 36 42.83 14.70 -5.99
CA LEU A 36 43.16 13.28 -5.94
C LEU A 36 42.66 12.62 -4.64
N MET A 37 42.86 13.27 -3.49
CA MET A 37 42.35 12.77 -2.21
C MET A 37 40.83 12.69 -2.19
N THR A 38 40.16 13.75 -2.67
CA THR A 38 38.69 13.84 -2.65
C THR A 38 38.06 12.84 -3.62
N PHE A 39 38.50 12.84 -4.88
CA PHE A 39 37.97 11.94 -5.89
C PHE A 39 38.42 10.50 -5.69
N GLY A 40 39.60 10.26 -5.11
CA GLY A 40 40.04 8.91 -4.73
C GLY A 40 39.13 8.30 -3.66
N LEU A 41 38.74 9.08 -2.65
CA LEU A 41 37.78 8.67 -1.64
C LEU A 41 36.39 8.42 -2.25
N LEU A 42 35.92 9.34 -3.11
CA LEU A 42 34.63 9.15 -3.78
C LEU A 42 34.67 7.92 -4.70
N TYR A 43 35.75 7.69 -5.43
CA TYR A 43 35.90 6.54 -6.32
C TYR A 43 35.79 5.19 -5.58
N THR A 44 36.27 5.11 -4.33
CA THR A 44 36.14 3.89 -3.53
C THR A 44 34.76 3.73 -2.89
N LEU A 45 34.04 4.83 -2.64
CA LEU A 45 32.72 4.84 -1.99
C LEU A 45 31.53 4.81 -2.96
N ILE A 46 31.70 5.33 -4.18
CA ILE A 46 30.67 5.38 -5.22
C ILE A 46 30.20 4.01 -5.72
N PRO A 47 31.02 2.94 -5.80
CA PRO A 47 30.52 1.64 -6.19
C PRO A 47 29.61 1.10 -5.09
N GLY A 48 28.33 1.47 -5.17
CA GLY A 48 27.25 0.87 -4.43
C GLY A 48 27.04 -0.52 -4.98
N THR A 49 27.23 -1.53 -4.13
CA THR A 49 26.63 -2.83 -4.40
C THR A 49 25.12 -2.62 -4.35
N ALA A 50 24.49 -2.49 -5.52
CA ALA A 50 23.08 -2.84 -5.61
C ALA A 50 23.01 -4.30 -5.15
N TYR A 51 22.38 -4.54 -4.00
CA TYR A 51 21.93 -5.89 -3.69
C TYR A 51 21.04 -6.26 -4.87
N GLY A 52 21.55 -7.15 -5.75
CA GLY A 52 20.75 -7.67 -6.86
C GLY A 52 19.44 -8.18 -6.28
N ASP A 53 18.35 -8.04 -7.05
CA ASP A 53 17.03 -8.50 -6.62
C ASP A 53 17.16 -9.85 -5.93
N PRO A 54 16.59 -10.02 -4.72
CA PRO A 54 16.74 -11.26 -3.97
C PRO A 54 16.37 -12.43 -4.89
N VAL A 55 17.26 -13.44 -4.95
CA VAL A 55 17.06 -14.62 -5.79
C VAL A 55 15.66 -15.16 -5.49
N ARG A 56 14.77 -15.10 -6.48
CA ARG A 56 13.38 -15.53 -6.29
C ARG A 56 13.40 -17.00 -5.87
N PRO A 57 12.75 -17.35 -4.75
CA PRO A 57 12.69 -18.74 -4.33
C PRO A 57 11.99 -19.58 -5.42
N PRO A 58 12.37 -20.85 -5.60
CA PRO A 58 11.69 -21.72 -6.55
C PRO A 58 10.22 -21.90 -6.13
N VAL A 59 9.31 -21.52 -7.01
CA VAL A 59 7.86 -21.71 -6.81
C VAL A 59 7.46 -23.05 -7.40
N THR A 60 7.06 -24.00 -6.56
CA THR A 60 6.45 -25.26 -7.00
C THR A 60 4.97 -25.04 -7.23
N TYR A 61 4.53 -25.06 -8.49
CA TYR A 61 3.11 -25.02 -8.82
C TYR A 61 2.51 -26.42 -8.66
N ILE A 62 1.53 -26.54 -7.76
CA ILE A 62 0.72 -27.74 -7.61
C ILE A 62 -0.54 -27.55 -8.47
N THR A 63 -0.56 -28.16 -9.65
CA THR A 63 -1.75 -28.13 -10.51
C THR A 63 -2.71 -29.25 -10.11
N THR A 64 -3.87 -28.89 -9.54
CA THR A 64 -4.95 -29.84 -9.22
C THR A 64 -5.94 -30.02 -10.38
N LEU A 65 -5.78 -29.23 -11.45
CA LEU A 65 -6.54 -29.40 -12.68
C LEU A 65 -5.91 -30.53 -13.49
N ALA A 66 -6.70 -31.54 -13.82
CA ALA A 66 -6.26 -32.62 -14.68
C ALA A 66 -5.88 -32.03 -16.06
N PRO A 67 -4.64 -32.24 -16.55
CA PRO A 67 -4.11 -31.56 -17.74
C PRO A 67 -4.80 -31.98 -19.04
N ASP A 68 -5.61 -33.03 -19.00
CA ASP A 68 -6.36 -33.64 -20.08
C ASP A 68 -7.79 -33.13 -20.21
N ARG A 69 -8.29 -32.30 -19.27
CA ARG A 69 -9.63 -31.72 -19.39
C ARG A 69 -9.68 -30.59 -20.40
N SER A 70 -10.71 -30.63 -21.25
CA SER A 70 -11.00 -29.54 -22.18
C SER A 70 -11.67 -28.36 -21.47
N ASP A 71 -11.48 -27.15 -22.01
CA ASP A 71 -12.18 -25.95 -21.55
C ASP A 71 -13.71 -26.09 -21.59
N ALA A 72 -14.23 -26.88 -22.53
CA ALA A 72 -15.66 -27.15 -22.65
C ALA A 72 -16.19 -27.94 -21.45
N GLU A 73 -15.47 -28.96 -21.00
CA GLU A 73 -15.82 -29.75 -19.81
C GLU A 73 -15.69 -28.94 -18.52
N ILE A 74 -14.72 -28.03 -18.46
CA ILE A 74 -14.57 -27.11 -17.32
C ILE A 74 -15.78 -26.18 -17.22
N ARG A 75 -16.19 -25.57 -18.34
CA ARG A 75 -17.38 -24.70 -18.39
C ARG A 75 -18.64 -25.46 -18.02
N ALA A 76 -18.83 -26.66 -18.57
CA ALA A 76 -19.99 -27.50 -18.26
C ALA A 76 -20.06 -27.86 -16.77
N ARG A 77 -18.94 -28.30 -16.16
CA ARG A 77 -18.87 -28.58 -14.72
C ARG A 77 -19.15 -27.34 -13.88
N ASN A 78 -18.57 -26.20 -14.24
CA ASN A 78 -18.76 -24.97 -13.48
C ASN A 78 -20.22 -24.53 -13.52
N LEU A 79 -20.88 -24.64 -14.67
CA LEU A 79 -22.31 -24.35 -14.81
C LEU A 79 -23.17 -25.28 -13.94
N ALA A 80 -22.91 -26.58 -13.97
CA ALA A 80 -23.63 -27.54 -13.13
C ALA A 80 -23.45 -27.23 -11.63
N HIS A 81 -22.22 -26.97 -11.20
CA HIS A 81 -21.95 -26.57 -9.82
C HIS A 81 -22.62 -25.25 -9.45
N GLN A 82 -22.70 -24.30 -10.39
CA GLN A 82 -23.35 -23.02 -10.16
C GLN A 82 -24.86 -23.21 -9.96
N GLN A 83 -25.50 -24.03 -10.77
CA GLN A 83 -26.92 -24.37 -10.62
C GLN A 83 -27.21 -25.07 -9.28
N GLU A 84 -26.36 -26.01 -8.86
CA GLU A 84 -26.50 -26.65 -7.55
C GLU A 84 -26.33 -25.67 -6.40
N LYS A 85 -25.33 -24.79 -6.47
CA LYS A 85 -25.12 -23.72 -5.48
C LYS A 85 -26.33 -22.80 -5.40
N GLU A 86 -26.87 -22.39 -6.54
CA GLU A 86 -28.05 -21.51 -6.60
C GLU A 86 -29.29 -22.20 -6.02
N ARG A 87 -29.50 -23.48 -6.30
CA ARG A 87 -30.59 -24.26 -5.71
C ARG A 87 -30.47 -24.32 -4.19
N LEU A 88 -29.29 -24.70 -3.68
CA LEU A 88 -29.05 -24.79 -2.24
C LEU A 88 -29.17 -23.42 -1.56
N ALA A 89 -28.68 -22.36 -2.19
CA ALA A 89 -28.82 -21.00 -1.68
C ALA A 89 -30.30 -20.57 -1.62
N ALA A 90 -31.10 -20.90 -2.63
CA ALA A 90 -32.53 -20.62 -2.63
C ALA A 90 -33.28 -21.39 -1.54
N GLU A 91 -32.94 -22.66 -1.32
CA GLU A 91 -33.50 -23.46 -0.23
C GLU A 91 -33.11 -22.90 1.15
N GLN A 92 -31.84 -22.54 1.33
CA GLN A 92 -31.36 -21.93 2.57
C GLN A 92 -32.04 -20.58 2.83
N ALA A 93 -32.20 -19.73 1.81
CA ALA A 93 -32.87 -18.44 1.95
C ALA A 93 -34.33 -18.60 2.43
N LYS A 94 -35.04 -19.62 1.94
CA LYS A 94 -36.39 -19.96 2.43
C LYS A 94 -36.36 -20.39 3.90
N ARG A 95 -35.41 -21.25 4.29
CA ARG A 95 -35.25 -21.66 5.69
C ARG A 95 -34.93 -20.49 6.61
N ASP A 96 -34.04 -19.60 6.18
CA ASP A 96 -33.65 -18.42 6.96
C ASP A 96 -34.82 -17.44 7.11
N GLU A 97 -35.70 -17.33 6.10
CA GLU A 97 -36.94 -16.57 6.19
C GLU A 97 -37.93 -17.21 7.18
N GLU A 98 -38.15 -18.53 7.09
CA GLU A 98 -38.99 -19.28 8.03
C GLU A 98 -38.49 -19.10 9.48
N VAL A 99 -37.19 -19.25 9.70
CA VAL A 99 -36.55 -19.09 11.02
C VAL A 99 -36.71 -17.66 11.53
N ARG A 100 -36.44 -16.64 10.70
CA ARG A 100 -36.65 -15.23 11.09
C ARG A 100 -38.10 -14.94 11.47
N ASN A 101 -39.06 -15.46 10.70
CA ASN A 101 -40.48 -15.28 10.99
C ASN A 101 -40.88 -15.98 12.30
N LEU A 102 -40.37 -17.17 12.55
CA LEU A 102 -40.56 -17.89 13.81
C LEU A 102 -40.04 -17.06 14.99
N TYR A 103 -38.81 -16.56 14.92
CA TYR A 103 -38.23 -15.73 15.99
C TYR A 103 -38.99 -14.41 16.19
N ARG A 104 -39.42 -13.74 15.10
CA ARG A 104 -40.27 -12.54 15.18
C ARG A 104 -41.59 -12.85 15.89
N THR A 105 -42.18 -14.00 15.61
CA THR A 105 -43.44 -14.42 16.23
C THR A 105 -43.25 -14.76 17.71
N LEU A 106 -42.19 -15.50 18.07
CA LEU A 106 -41.84 -15.77 19.46
C LEU A 106 -41.56 -14.49 20.25
N GLY A 107 -40.83 -13.53 19.67
CA GLY A 107 -40.57 -12.23 20.28
C GLY A 107 -41.87 -11.46 20.59
N ARG A 108 -42.79 -11.41 19.63
CA ARG A 108 -44.12 -10.80 19.83
C ARG A 108 -44.91 -11.49 20.93
N MET A 109 -44.93 -12.82 20.96
CA MET A 109 -45.62 -13.60 21.99
C MET A 109 -45.00 -13.41 23.40
N SER A 110 -43.69 -13.20 23.47
CA SER A 110 -42.97 -12.92 24.72
C SER A 110 -43.15 -11.47 25.22
N GLY A 111 -43.94 -10.65 24.53
CA GLY A 111 -44.19 -9.24 24.88
C GLY A 111 -43.09 -8.27 24.42
N MET A 112 -42.21 -8.68 23.51
CA MET A 112 -41.15 -7.84 22.95
C MET A 112 -41.65 -7.04 21.74
N ASP A 113 -41.31 -5.75 21.68
CA ASP A 113 -41.60 -4.88 20.52
C ASP A 113 -40.55 -5.08 19.42
N VAL A 114 -40.78 -6.08 18.58
CA VAL A 114 -39.86 -6.48 17.50
C VAL A 114 -39.72 -5.40 16.42
N GLU A 115 -40.78 -4.63 16.15
CA GLU A 115 -40.76 -3.57 15.12
C GLU A 115 -39.89 -2.37 15.55
N ARG A 116 -39.89 -2.03 16.84
CA ARG A 116 -38.95 -1.03 17.37
C ARG A 116 -37.51 -1.53 17.29
N ILE A 117 -37.25 -2.77 17.67
CA ILE A 117 -35.91 -3.38 17.63
C ILE A 117 -35.37 -3.44 16.20
N GLU A 118 -36.18 -3.84 15.21
CA GLU A 118 -35.76 -3.89 13.81
C GLU A 118 -35.43 -2.50 13.25
N ARG A 119 -36.20 -1.46 13.61
CA ARG A 119 -35.93 -0.08 13.21
C ARG A 119 -34.65 0.48 13.83
N GLU A 120 -34.45 0.25 15.13
CA GLU A 120 -33.22 0.65 15.83
C GLU A 120 -31.99 -0.05 15.21
N ALA A 121 -32.08 -1.36 14.96
CA ALA A 121 -31.02 -2.14 14.34
C ALA A 121 -30.71 -1.71 12.90
N ALA A 122 -31.73 -1.37 12.09
CA ALA A 122 -31.53 -0.86 10.74
C ALA A 122 -30.82 0.50 10.74
N ALA A 123 -31.20 1.40 11.67
CA ALA A 123 -30.55 2.69 11.83
C ALA A 123 -29.08 2.55 12.28
N GLU A 124 -28.79 1.60 13.16
CA GLU A 124 -27.43 1.30 13.60
C GLU A 124 -26.57 0.73 12.46
N ARG A 125 -27.10 -0.23 11.69
CA ARG A 125 -26.40 -0.78 10.51
C ARG A 125 -26.06 0.29 9.47
N ALA A 126 -27.03 1.16 9.15
CA ALA A 126 -26.79 2.25 8.20
C ALA A 126 -25.69 3.22 8.68
N ARG A 127 -25.63 3.51 9.98
CA ARG A 127 -24.56 4.33 10.58
C ARG A 127 -23.21 3.62 10.51
N ALA A 128 -23.17 2.33 10.82
CA ALA A 128 -21.95 1.52 10.75
C ALA A 128 -21.41 1.42 9.32
N GLU A 129 -22.29 1.20 8.34
CA GLU A 129 -21.94 1.17 6.92
C GLU A 129 -21.42 2.53 6.42
N ALA A 130 -22.06 3.64 6.80
CA ALA A 130 -21.60 4.97 6.47
C ALA A 130 -20.23 5.29 7.09
N ALA A 131 -20.00 4.89 8.34
CA ALA A 131 -18.71 5.05 9.01
C ALA A 131 -17.62 4.19 8.35
N ALA A 132 -17.93 2.95 7.98
CA ALA A 132 -17.01 2.07 7.27
C ALA A 132 -16.65 2.60 5.88
N ALA A 133 -17.64 3.13 5.14
CA ALA A 133 -17.41 3.76 3.84
C ALA A 133 -16.54 5.02 3.95
N ALA A 134 -16.78 5.87 4.96
CA ALA A 134 -15.97 7.05 5.22
C ALA A 134 -14.52 6.69 5.60
N ALA A 135 -14.33 5.65 6.43
CA ALA A 135 -13.01 5.14 6.78
C ALA A 135 -12.27 4.56 5.56
N ALA A 136 -12.97 3.81 4.70
CA ALA A 136 -12.41 3.27 3.47
C ALA A 136 -12.02 4.37 2.46
N ALA A 137 -12.81 5.45 2.37
CA ALA A 137 -12.50 6.60 1.52
C ALA A 137 -11.28 7.39 2.05
N ALA A 138 -11.19 7.63 3.35
CA ALA A 138 -10.05 8.30 3.98
C ALA A 138 -8.74 7.51 3.83
N ALA A 139 -8.81 6.17 3.89
CA ALA A 139 -7.66 5.30 3.66
C ALA A 139 -7.16 5.37 2.21
N GLN A 140 -8.07 5.54 1.23
CA GLN A 140 -7.72 5.69 -0.19
C GLN A 140 -7.10 7.06 -0.49
N SER A 141 -7.58 8.14 0.12
CA SER A 141 -7.01 9.49 -0.07
C SER A 141 -5.64 9.66 0.58
N GLY A 142 -5.39 9.02 1.73
CA GLY A 142 -4.08 9.05 2.42
C GLY A 142 -2.97 8.19 1.78
N GLY A 143 -3.30 7.44 0.73
CA GLY A 143 -2.35 6.69 -0.10
C GLY A 143 -1.92 7.42 -1.37
N ALA A 144 -2.71 8.39 -1.85
CA ALA A 144 -2.43 9.17 -3.06
C ALA A 144 -1.38 10.28 -2.85
N ASP A 145 -1.21 10.78 -1.62
CA ASP A 145 -0.20 11.78 -1.26
C ASP A 145 1.21 11.19 -0.97
N ARG A 146 1.40 9.89 -1.18
CA ARG A 146 2.67 9.17 -0.90
C ARG A 146 3.37 8.63 -2.15
N ASN A 147 3.19 9.28 -3.30
CA ASN A 147 3.90 8.94 -4.54
C ASN A 147 4.45 10.18 -5.24
#